data_AF-A0A103YHW8-F1
#
_entry.id   AF-A0A103YHW8-F1
#
_cell.length_a   1.000
_cell.length_b   1.000
_cell.length_c   1.000
_cell.angle_alpha   90.00
_cell.angle_beta   90.00
_cell.angle_gamma   90.00
#
_symmetry.space_group_name_H-M   'P 1'
#
loop_
_entity.id
_entity.type
_entity.pdbx_description
1 polymer ?
#
loop_
_entity_poly.entity_id
_entity_poly.type
_entity_poly.pdbx_seq_one_letter_code
_entity_poly.pdbx_strand_id
1 'polypeptide(L)'
;METFPVVNMEKLNGEERSATMKLINDACENWGFFEMTKGHYKKCMEERFKEMVASKGLEANLGLEKGYLKKAFYGSKGPTFGTKVSNYPPCPKPDLIKGLRAHTDAGGVILLFQDDKVSGLQLLKDGNWIDVITNGKYKSVMHRVIAQTDGTRMSIASFYNPGSDAMIYPAPELVNKDEEENSTYPKFVFEDYMNLYTRVKFQAKEPRFEAMKTIDTVKVGPIATV
;
A
#
# COMPACT_ATOMS: atom_id res chain seq x y z
N MET A 1 -11.43 -7.88 -21.98
CA MET A 1 -10.26 -7.68 -21.11
C MET A 1 -10.51 -6.41 -20.31
N GLU A 2 -10.22 -6.43 -19.01
CA GLU A 2 -10.21 -5.21 -18.20
C GLU A 2 -8.91 -4.42 -18.48
N THR A 3 -8.96 -3.09 -18.46
CA THR A 3 -7.84 -2.19 -18.80
C THR A 3 -7.38 -1.39 -17.58
N PHE A 4 -6.06 -1.17 -17.43
CA PHE A 4 -5.50 -0.52 -16.24
C PHE A 4 -6.14 0.85 -15.92
N PRO A 5 -6.47 1.14 -14.65
CA PRO A 5 -6.78 2.49 -14.21
C PRO A 5 -5.56 3.39 -14.37
N VAL A 6 -5.55 4.13 -15.48
CA VAL A 6 -4.73 5.31 -15.66
C VAL A 6 -5.59 6.51 -15.28
N VAL A 7 -5.28 7.13 -14.14
CA VAL A 7 -6.06 8.22 -13.55
C VAL A 7 -5.46 9.57 -13.95
N ASN A 8 -6.22 10.40 -14.67
CA ASN A 8 -5.86 11.80 -14.83
C ASN A 8 -6.32 12.62 -13.61
N MET A 9 -5.38 12.92 -12.73
CA MET A 9 -5.63 13.64 -11.47
C MET A 9 -6.08 15.09 -11.67
N GLU A 10 -5.85 15.70 -12.83
CA GLU A 10 -6.32 17.07 -13.13
C GLU A 10 -7.85 17.16 -13.12
N LYS A 11 -8.53 16.07 -13.49
CA LYS A 11 -9.99 15.95 -13.51
C LYS A 11 -10.64 16.04 -12.12
N LEU A 12 -9.87 15.86 -11.03
CA LEU A 12 -10.37 15.97 -9.66
C LEU A 12 -10.75 17.40 -9.22
N ASN A 13 -10.36 18.41 -10.02
CA ASN A 13 -10.60 19.82 -9.74
C ASN A 13 -11.75 20.44 -10.56
N GLY A 14 -12.42 19.65 -11.41
CA GLY A 14 -13.50 20.11 -12.30
C GLY A 14 -14.74 19.22 -12.24
N GLU A 15 -15.60 19.36 -13.25
CA GLU A 15 -16.89 18.65 -13.33
C GLU A 15 -16.73 17.11 -13.39
N GLU A 16 -15.65 16.64 -14.00
CA GLU A 16 -15.29 15.21 -14.07
C GLU A 16 -14.84 14.60 -12.73
N ARG A 17 -14.81 15.38 -11.64
CA ARG A 17 -14.36 14.93 -10.32
C ARG A 17 -15.09 13.66 -9.86
N SER A 18 -16.41 13.60 -10.00
CA SER A 18 -17.21 12.45 -9.52
C SER A 18 -16.84 11.15 -10.27
N ALA A 19 -16.74 11.22 -11.61
CA ALA A 19 -16.33 10.09 -12.43
C ALA A 19 -14.88 9.66 -12.13
N THR A 20 -13.98 10.62 -11.92
CA THR A 20 -12.58 10.37 -11.58
C THR A 20 -12.43 9.76 -10.19
N MET A 21 -13.22 10.21 -9.21
CA MET A 21 -13.29 9.63 -7.87
C MET A 21 -13.82 8.20 -7.89
N LYS A 22 -14.85 7.92 -8.70
CA LYS A 22 -15.35 6.56 -8.91
C LYS A 22 -14.30 5.66 -9.58
N LEU A 23 -13.56 6.20 -10.56
CA LEU A 23 -12.42 5.51 -11.15
C LEU A 23 -11.33 5.27 -10.11
N ILE A 24 -10.98 6.20 -9.22
CA ILE A 24 -10.01 5.96 -8.14
C ILE A 24 -10.52 4.94 -7.13
N ASN A 25 -11.82 4.95 -6.83
CA ASN A 25 -12.43 3.95 -5.94
C ASN A 25 -12.20 2.57 -6.54
N ASP A 26 -12.79 2.32 -7.72
CA ASP A 26 -12.57 1.12 -8.52
C ASP A 26 -11.08 0.79 -8.65
N ALA A 27 -10.25 1.76 -9.03
CA ALA A 27 -8.84 1.59 -9.30
C ALA A 27 -8.04 0.98 -8.15
N CYS A 28 -8.54 1.00 -6.92
CA CYS A 28 -7.97 0.13 -5.92
C CYS A 28 -8.96 -0.80 -5.15
N GLU A 29 -10.29 -0.55 -5.14
CA GLU A 29 -11.37 -1.49 -4.68
C GLU A 29 -11.53 -2.69 -5.63
N ASN A 30 -11.17 -2.47 -6.87
CA ASN A 30 -10.57 -3.45 -7.71
C ASN A 30 -9.05 -3.33 -7.47
N TRP A 31 -8.28 -2.46 -8.13
CA TRP A 31 -6.93 -2.84 -8.59
C TRP A 31 -5.73 -2.85 -7.61
N GLY A 32 -5.83 -2.40 -6.36
CA GLY A 32 -4.70 -2.21 -5.43
C GLY A 32 -3.57 -1.27 -5.90
N PHE A 33 -3.54 -0.90 -7.18
CA PHE A 33 -2.53 -0.12 -7.88
C PHE A 33 -3.20 0.66 -9.02
N PHE A 34 -2.75 1.88 -9.28
CA PHE A 34 -3.14 2.68 -10.44
C PHE A 34 -1.99 3.57 -10.91
N GLU A 35 -1.99 3.95 -12.18
CA GLU A 35 -1.04 4.92 -12.73
C GLU A 35 -1.66 6.33 -12.71
N MET A 36 -0.83 7.33 -12.45
CA MET A 36 -1.18 8.75 -12.58
C MET A 36 -0.57 9.30 -13.86
N THR A 37 -1.31 10.14 -14.60
CA THR A 37 -0.80 10.75 -15.84
C THR A 37 0.48 11.60 -15.59
N LYS A 38 1.43 11.53 -16.53
CA LYS A 38 2.79 12.13 -16.40
C LYS A 38 2.81 13.61 -15.99
N GLY A 39 1.77 14.39 -16.33
CA GLY A 39 1.65 15.81 -15.97
C GLY A 39 1.63 16.10 -14.46
N HIS A 40 1.14 15.17 -13.64
CA HIS A 40 1.08 15.38 -12.19
C HIS A 40 2.43 15.18 -11.47
N TYR A 41 3.34 14.38 -12.05
CA TYR A 41 4.56 13.91 -11.38
C TYR A 41 5.60 15.01 -11.07
N LYS A 42 5.51 16.17 -11.75
CA LYS A 42 6.57 17.20 -11.75
C LYS A 42 6.52 18.21 -10.59
N LYS A 43 5.46 18.21 -9.76
CA LYS A 43 5.38 19.05 -8.54
C LYS A 43 5.59 18.17 -7.32
N CYS A 44 6.41 18.65 -6.38
CA CYS A 44 7.00 17.91 -5.24
C CYS A 44 6.16 16.71 -4.77
N MET A 45 6.73 15.50 -4.93
CA MET A 45 6.10 14.23 -4.58
C MET A 45 5.53 14.22 -3.16
N GLU A 46 6.25 14.80 -2.20
CA GLU A 46 5.86 14.85 -0.80
C GLU A 46 4.62 15.73 -0.56
N GLU A 47 4.59 16.95 -1.12
CA GLU A 47 3.45 17.86 -0.96
C GLU A 47 2.22 17.35 -1.70
N ARG A 48 2.36 16.87 -2.94
CA ARG A 48 1.25 16.24 -3.66
C ARG A 48 0.75 14.96 -2.99
N PHE A 49 1.63 14.22 -2.32
CA PHE A 49 1.24 13.05 -1.57
C PHE A 49 0.48 13.42 -0.28
N LYS A 50 0.98 14.42 0.48
CA LYS A 50 0.26 15.02 1.61
C LYS A 50 -1.13 15.51 1.16
N GLU A 51 -1.22 16.16 0.00
CA GLU A 51 -2.50 16.52 -0.62
C GLU A 51 -3.33 15.28 -0.99
N MET A 52 -2.77 14.23 -1.58
CA MET A 52 -3.52 13.03 -1.98
C MET A 52 -4.16 12.31 -0.78
N VAL A 53 -3.42 12.18 0.34
CA VAL A 53 -3.94 11.56 1.57
C VAL A 53 -4.87 12.51 2.32
N ALA A 54 -4.56 13.81 2.41
CA ALA A 54 -5.33 14.77 3.21
C ALA A 54 -6.46 15.50 2.45
N SER A 55 -6.58 15.32 1.13
CA SER A 55 -7.57 16.02 0.30
C SER A 55 -8.49 15.05 -0.46
N LYS A 56 -9.55 14.64 0.27
CA LYS A 56 -10.88 14.35 -0.32
C LYS A 56 -10.93 13.16 -1.30
N GLY A 57 -9.90 12.31 -1.33
CA GLY A 57 -9.80 11.14 -2.20
C GLY A 57 -10.27 9.88 -1.47
N LEU A 58 -9.30 9.12 -0.97
CA LEU A 58 -9.51 7.82 -0.35
C LEU A 58 -10.48 7.84 0.84
N GLU A 59 -10.39 8.85 1.71
CA GLU A 59 -11.28 9.01 2.87
C GLU A 59 -12.74 9.19 2.45
N ALA A 60 -12.99 10.02 1.41
CA ALA A 60 -14.35 10.28 0.93
C ALA A 60 -14.97 9.06 0.25
N ASN A 61 -14.17 8.26 -0.45
CA ASN A 61 -14.60 6.99 -1.03
C ASN A 61 -14.96 5.96 0.05
N LEU A 62 -14.25 5.97 1.18
CA LEU A 62 -14.51 5.11 2.35
C LEU A 62 -15.58 5.68 3.30
N GLY A 63 -16.19 6.84 3.01
CA GLY A 63 -17.15 7.49 3.90
C GLY A 63 -16.55 8.03 5.22
N LEU A 64 -15.22 8.11 5.33
CA LEU A 64 -14.50 8.56 6.52
C LEU A 64 -14.43 10.09 6.60
N GLU A 65 -14.28 10.61 7.83
CA GLU A 65 -14.02 12.04 8.06
C GLU A 65 -12.73 12.49 7.34
N LYS A 66 -12.75 13.70 6.78
CA LYS A 66 -11.56 14.29 6.15
C LYS A 66 -10.42 14.42 7.18
N GLY A 67 -9.28 13.83 6.87
CA GLY A 67 -8.10 13.78 7.72
C GLY A 67 -8.05 12.58 8.67
N TYR A 68 -9.02 11.67 8.63
CA TYR A 68 -9.01 10.42 9.41
C TYR A 68 -7.70 9.64 9.22
N LEU A 69 -7.31 9.35 7.98
CA LEU A 69 -6.11 8.56 7.69
C LEU A 69 -4.84 9.30 8.08
N LYS A 70 -4.83 10.64 7.91
CA LYS A 70 -3.73 11.49 8.38
C LYS A 70 -3.60 11.48 9.92
N LYS A 71 -4.71 11.47 10.66
CA LYS A 71 -4.73 11.34 12.13
C LYS A 71 -4.23 9.95 12.54
N ALA A 72 -4.77 8.88 11.94
CA ALA A 72 -4.40 7.49 12.23
C ALA A 72 -2.91 7.20 11.98
N PHE A 73 -2.32 7.80 10.95
CA PHE A 73 -0.91 7.62 10.61
C PHE A 73 0.05 8.51 11.43
N TYR A 74 -0.45 9.40 12.28
CA TYR A 74 0.39 10.44 12.88
C TYR A 74 1.32 9.91 13.99
N GLY A 75 0.88 8.97 14.83
CA GLY A 75 1.62 8.59 16.04
C GLY A 75 1.89 9.80 16.95
N SER A 76 3.04 9.86 17.63
CA SER A 76 3.47 11.06 18.37
C SER A 76 4.36 12.02 17.55
N LYS A 77 5.12 11.50 16.57
CA LYS A 77 6.16 12.24 15.84
C LYS A 77 5.80 12.59 14.40
N GLY A 78 4.61 12.22 13.95
CA GLY A 78 4.19 12.28 12.56
C GLY A 78 4.46 10.99 11.78
N PRO A 79 3.93 10.90 10.55
CA PRO A 79 4.09 9.75 9.66
C PRO A 79 5.55 9.56 9.23
N THR A 80 5.94 8.32 8.95
CA THR A 80 7.25 8.01 8.40
C THR A 80 7.23 8.08 6.87
N PHE A 81 8.01 8.97 6.27
CA PHE A 81 8.19 9.05 4.82
C PHE A 81 9.62 8.63 4.43
N GLY A 82 9.75 7.70 3.48
CA GLY A 82 11.05 7.21 3.02
C GLY A 82 11.02 6.82 1.55
N THR A 83 12.11 7.07 0.82
CA THR A 83 12.21 6.75 -0.61
C THR A 83 13.29 5.71 -0.87
N LYS A 84 12.89 4.59 -1.49
CA LYS A 84 13.76 3.54 -1.99
C LYS A 84 14.04 3.77 -3.47
N VAL A 85 15.27 4.14 -3.79
CA VAL A 85 15.79 4.11 -5.16
C VAL A 85 16.33 2.70 -5.45
N SER A 86 16.07 2.16 -6.63
CA SER A 86 16.53 0.83 -7.04
C SER A 86 16.70 0.76 -8.55
N ASN A 87 17.73 0.05 -9.00
CA ASN A 87 17.94 -0.31 -10.39
C ASN A 87 18.01 -1.83 -10.49
N TYR A 88 17.30 -2.41 -11.45
CA TYR A 88 17.31 -3.83 -11.74
C TYR A 88 18.06 -4.05 -13.07
N PRO A 89 19.34 -4.45 -13.03
CA PRO A 89 20.17 -4.57 -14.23
C PRO A 89 19.84 -5.84 -15.03
N PRO A 90 20.36 -5.94 -16.28
CA PRO A 90 20.28 -7.16 -17.09
C PRO A 90 20.79 -8.39 -16.34
N CYS A 91 20.09 -9.50 -16.50
CA CYS A 91 20.38 -10.80 -15.90
C CYS A 91 20.46 -11.87 -16.99
N PRO A 92 21.61 -12.54 -17.19
CA PRO A 92 21.74 -13.57 -18.22
C PRO A 92 20.86 -14.82 -18.04
N LYS A 93 20.24 -15.02 -16.87
CA LYS A 93 19.40 -16.18 -16.54
C LYS A 93 18.18 -15.75 -15.70
N PRO A 94 17.21 -15.01 -16.28
CA PRO A 94 16.11 -14.39 -15.55
C PRO A 94 15.10 -15.40 -14.95
N ASP A 95 15.13 -16.65 -15.38
CA ASP A 95 14.29 -17.70 -14.78
C ASP A 95 14.78 -18.10 -13.39
N LEU A 96 16.11 -18.12 -13.18
CA LEU A 96 16.75 -18.59 -11.94
C LEU A 96 16.66 -17.59 -10.78
N ILE A 97 16.51 -16.30 -11.06
CA ILE A 97 16.45 -15.24 -10.04
C ILE A 97 15.36 -14.22 -10.36
N LYS A 98 14.91 -13.46 -9.37
CA LYS A 98 13.94 -12.37 -9.56
C LYS A 98 14.57 -11.09 -9.06
N GLY A 99 14.38 -9.96 -9.76
CA GLY A 99 14.88 -8.66 -9.33
C GLY A 99 14.37 -8.29 -7.93
N LEU A 100 13.11 -8.62 -7.64
CA LEU A 100 12.55 -8.59 -6.29
C LEU A 100 11.55 -9.74 -6.13
N ARG A 101 11.72 -10.55 -5.08
CA ARG A 101 10.82 -11.65 -4.74
C ARG A 101 9.40 -11.15 -4.43
N ALA A 102 8.42 -12.03 -4.62
CA ALA A 102 7.03 -11.79 -4.27
C ALA A 102 6.89 -11.39 -2.79
N HIS A 103 6.21 -10.27 -2.54
CA HIS A 103 5.85 -9.81 -1.20
C HIS A 103 4.66 -8.85 -1.30
N THR A 104 4.08 -8.51 -0.15
CA THR A 104 3.20 -7.35 -0.03
C THR A 104 3.95 -6.26 0.73
N ASP A 105 3.62 -4.99 0.51
CA ASP A 105 4.16 -3.93 1.35
C ASP A 105 3.53 -3.94 2.74
N ALA A 106 4.30 -3.52 3.73
CA ALA A 106 3.89 -3.42 5.13
C ALA A 106 3.29 -2.07 5.50
N GLY A 107 3.58 -1.05 4.71
CA GLY A 107 3.31 0.34 5.00
C GLY A 107 1.89 0.78 4.70
N GLY A 108 1.72 2.10 4.62
CA GLY A 108 0.45 2.73 4.29
C GLY A 108 0.22 2.81 2.79
N VAL A 109 0.71 3.88 2.16
CA VAL A 109 0.56 4.13 0.73
C VAL A 109 1.92 4.27 0.07
N ILE A 110 2.05 3.72 -1.13
CA ILE A 110 3.29 3.70 -1.92
C ILE A 110 3.05 4.49 -3.20
N LEU A 111 3.89 5.47 -3.47
CA LEU A 111 4.02 6.09 -4.80
C LEU A 111 5.22 5.50 -5.52
N LEU A 112 5.04 5.15 -6.79
CA LEU A 112 6.08 4.53 -7.60
C LEU A 112 6.38 5.38 -8.84
N PHE A 113 7.62 5.90 -8.92
CA PHE A 113 8.27 6.08 -10.20
C PHE A 113 8.80 4.73 -10.67
N GLN A 114 8.53 4.39 -11.92
CA GLN A 114 9.22 3.32 -12.60
C GLN A 114 9.69 3.77 -13.97
N ASP A 115 10.66 3.04 -14.50
CA ASP A 115 11.12 3.17 -15.87
C ASP A 115 9.94 3.16 -16.85
N ASP A 116 9.94 4.07 -17.83
CA ASP A 116 8.88 4.19 -18.82
C ASP A 116 9.13 3.38 -20.11
N LYS A 117 10.19 2.54 -20.11
CA LYS A 117 10.57 1.67 -21.22
C LYS A 117 10.84 0.23 -20.77
N VAL A 118 11.52 0.05 -19.63
CA VAL A 118 11.91 -1.28 -19.13
C VAL A 118 10.88 -1.79 -18.12
N SER A 119 10.08 -2.78 -18.53
CA SER A 119 9.02 -3.39 -17.73
C SER A 119 9.56 -4.28 -16.60
N GLY A 120 8.66 -4.91 -15.84
CA GLY A 120 9.03 -6.04 -14.96
C GLY A 120 8.43 -6.04 -13.57
N LEU A 121 7.73 -4.99 -13.14
CA LEU A 121 6.89 -5.06 -11.94
C LEU A 121 5.59 -5.81 -12.27
N GLN A 122 5.28 -6.82 -11.45
CA GLN A 122 4.10 -7.67 -11.59
C GLN A 122 3.33 -7.72 -10.27
N LEU A 123 2.00 -7.75 -10.35
CA LEU A 123 1.09 -8.06 -9.24
C LEU A 123 0.41 -9.42 -9.44
N LEU A 124 -0.05 -10.04 -8.36
CA LEU A 124 -0.80 -11.29 -8.39
C LEU A 124 -2.30 -11.03 -8.21
N LYS A 125 -3.11 -11.44 -9.18
CA LYS A 125 -4.57 -11.32 -9.15
C LYS A 125 -5.25 -12.52 -9.79
N ASP A 126 -6.29 -13.03 -9.16
CA ASP A 126 -7.05 -14.23 -9.55
C ASP A 126 -6.14 -15.39 -9.96
N GLY A 127 -5.10 -15.63 -9.17
CA GLY A 127 -4.08 -16.67 -9.39
C GLY A 127 -3.01 -16.35 -10.45
N ASN A 128 -3.15 -15.26 -11.21
CA ASN A 128 -2.28 -14.91 -12.32
C ASN A 128 -1.31 -13.77 -11.98
N TRP A 129 -0.07 -13.88 -12.43
CA TRP A 129 0.90 -12.78 -12.39
C TRP A 129 0.70 -11.88 -13.58
N ILE A 130 0.45 -10.60 -13.34
CA ILE A 130 0.10 -9.62 -14.36
C ILE A 130 1.05 -8.43 -14.22
N ASP A 131 1.74 -8.07 -15.31
CA ASP A 131 2.46 -6.80 -15.40
C ASP A 131 1.45 -5.69 -15.07
N VAL A 132 1.72 -4.90 -14.02
CA VAL A 132 0.76 -4.20 -13.15
C VAL A 132 -0.54 -3.73 -13.83
N ILE A 133 -1.52 -4.63 -14.00
CA ILE A 133 -2.85 -4.42 -14.61
C ILE A 133 -3.85 -5.50 -14.10
N THR A 134 -4.58 -5.26 -12.99
CA THR A 134 -5.92 -5.83 -12.55
C THR A 134 -6.07 -6.24 -11.07
N ASN A 135 -7.04 -5.59 -10.40
CA ASN A 135 -8.20 -6.03 -9.59
C ASN A 135 -8.19 -7.04 -8.37
N GLY A 136 -8.00 -6.57 -7.11
CA GLY A 136 -8.62 -7.15 -5.88
C GLY A 136 -8.66 -6.31 -4.54
N LYS A 137 -9.64 -5.38 -4.37
CA LYS A 137 -10.28 -4.79 -3.15
C LYS A 137 -9.49 -4.19 -1.98
N TYR A 138 -8.64 -3.18 -2.22
CA TYR A 138 -7.80 -2.49 -1.22
C TYR A 138 -6.98 -3.45 -0.34
N LYS A 139 -6.62 -4.62 -0.87
CA LYS A 139 -5.66 -5.51 -0.24
C LYS A 139 -4.26 -5.03 -0.61
N SER A 140 -3.30 -5.01 0.33
CA SER A 140 -1.88 -4.93 -0.02
C SER A 140 -1.55 -6.17 -0.89
N VAL A 141 -1.45 -5.95 -2.21
CA VAL A 141 -1.37 -7.01 -3.22
C VAL A 141 0.03 -7.60 -3.26
N MET A 142 0.11 -8.92 -3.46
CA MET A 142 1.38 -9.60 -3.66
C MET A 142 1.99 -9.14 -4.99
N HIS A 143 3.18 -8.56 -4.95
CA HIS A 143 3.87 -8.03 -6.12
C HIS A 143 5.35 -8.44 -6.12
N ARG A 144 5.96 -8.48 -7.31
CA ARG A 144 7.34 -8.92 -7.56
C ARG A 144 7.97 -8.11 -8.69
N VAL A 145 9.29 -8.09 -8.78
CA VAL A 145 10.01 -7.58 -9.96
C VAL A 145 10.73 -8.75 -10.64
N ILE A 146 10.40 -9.05 -11.89
CA ILE A 146 11.13 -10.05 -12.69
C ILE A 146 12.50 -9.51 -13.10
N ALA A 147 13.43 -10.43 -13.39
CA ALA A 147 14.67 -10.07 -14.06
C ALA A 147 14.47 -10.20 -15.58
N GLN A 148 15.27 -9.49 -16.38
CA GLN A 148 15.24 -9.50 -17.85
C GLN A 148 16.66 -9.64 -18.39
N THR A 149 16.84 -10.14 -19.62
CA THR A 149 18.16 -10.33 -20.25
C THR A 149 18.81 -9.04 -20.72
N ASP A 150 18.01 -8.00 -20.88
CA ASP A 150 18.35 -6.70 -21.45
C ASP A 150 17.56 -5.58 -20.74
N GLY A 151 18.06 -4.36 -20.83
CA GLY A 151 17.51 -3.20 -20.12
C GLY A 151 17.87 -3.14 -18.63
N THR A 152 17.99 -1.92 -18.10
CA THR A 152 18.12 -1.67 -16.66
C THR A 152 16.88 -0.93 -16.19
N ARG A 153 15.97 -1.59 -15.46
CA ARG A 153 14.76 -0.94 -14.95
C ARG A 153 15.08 -0.05 -13.75
N MET A 154 14.90 1.26 -13.89
CA MET A 154 14.90 2.19 -12.77
C MET A 154 13.58 2.12 -11.97
N SER A 155 13.65 2.36 -10.66
CA SER A 155 12.51 2.38 -9.74
C SER A 155 12.79 3.37 -8.60
N ILE A 156 11.88 4.31 -8.36
CA ILE A 156 11.91 5.21 -7.19
C ILE A 156 10.58 5.04 -6.48
N ALA A 157 10.56 4.25 -5.41
CA ALA A 157 9.36 3.99 -4.62
C ALA A 157 9.40 4.82 -3.33
N SER A 158 8.46 5.73 -3.17
CA SER A 158 8.27 6.53 -1.96
C SER A 158 7.16 5.91 -1.11
N PHE A 159 7.47 5.59 0.13
CA PHE A 159 6.58 4.95 1.09
C PHE A 159 6.15 5.98 2.13
N TYR A 160 4.85 6.17 2.28
CA TYR A 160 4.27 6.92 3.38
C TYR A 160 3.59 5.95 4.33
N ASN A 161 4.18 5.84 5.51
CA ASN A 161 3.82 4.89 6.53
C ASN A 161 3.33 5.63 7.78
N PRO A 162 2.59 4.95 8.66
CA PRO A 162 2.34 5.48 9.99
C PRO A 162 3.62 5.86 10.76
N GLY A 163 3.49 6.71 11.77
CA GLY A 163 4.50 6.87 12.82
C GLY A 163 4.75 5.54 13.53
N SER A 164 5.93 5.35 14.11
CA SER A 164 6.31 4.05 14.69
C SER A 164 5.37 3.62 15.83
N ASP A 165 4.94 4.57 16.65
CA ASP A 165 4.00 4.41 17.75
C ASP A 165 2.52 4.57 17.35
N ALA A 166 2.21 4.68 16.05
CA ALA A 166 0.83 4.79 15.59
C ALA A 166 0.06 3.49 15.86
N MET A 167 -1.13 3.62 16.45
CA MET A 167 -2.05 2.53 16.73
C MET A 167 -2.92 2.25 15.51
N ILE A 168 -2.75 1.08 14.90
CA ILE A 168 -3.43 0.65 13.67
C ILE A 168 -4.51 -0.37 14.01
N TYR A 169 -5.72 -0.13 13.51
CA TYR A 169 -6.90 -0.99 13.64
C TYR A 169 -7.91 -0.62 12.54
N PRO A 170 -8.89 -1.49 12.24
CA PRO A 170 -9.99 -1.14 11.32
C PRO A 170 -10.76 0.09 11.80
N ALA A 171 -11.12 0.98 10.88
CA ALA A 171 -11.93 2.15 11.22
C ALA A 171 -13.31 1.70 11.71
N PRO A 172 -13.82 2.16 12.88
CA PRO A 172 -15.11 1.71 13.42
C PRO A 172 -16.28 1.93 12.46
N GLU A 173 -16.22 2.97 11.62
CA GLU A 173 -17.20 3.29 10.58
C GLU A 173 -17.26 2.24 9.46
N LEU A 174 -16.25 1.36 9.36
CA LEU A 174 -16.12 0.29 8.36
C LEU A 174 -16.29 -1.12 8.96
N VAL A 175 -16.58 -1.23 10.26
CA VAL A 175 -16.80 -2.51 10.96
C VAL A 175 -18.29 -2.67 11.22
N ASN A 176 -18.87 -3.82 10.85
CA ASN A 176 -20.24 -4.16 11.23
C ASN A 176 -20.29 -4.36 12.75
N LYS A 177 -21.23 -3.67 13.43
CA LYS A 177 -21.35 -3.73 14.90
C LYS A 177 -21.63 -5.14 15.43
N ASP A 178 -22.26 -5.99 14.62
CA ASP A 178 -22.56 -7.38 14.97
C ASP A 178 -21.34 -8.32 14.76
N GLU A 179 -20.22 -7.80 14.24
CA GLU A 179 -18.99 -8.56 13.94
C GLU A 179 -17.75 -8.02 14.69
N GLU A 180 -17.92 -7.10 15.65
CA GLU A 180 -16.80 -6.44 16.37
C GLU A 180 -15.87 -7.44 17.08
N GLU A 181 -16.42 -8.49 17.73
CA GLU A 181 -15.64 -9.58 18.35
C GLU A 181 -14.99 -10.53 17.32
N ASN A 182 -15.45 -10.53 16.07
CA ASN A 182 -14.97 -11.39 14.98
C ASN A 182 -14.10 -10.64 13.95
N SER A 183 -13.65 -9.42 14.26
CA SER A 183 -12.79 -8.64 13.35
C SER A 183 -11.58 -9.46 12.88
N THR A 184 -11.53 -9.71 11.56
CA THR A 184 -10.42 -10.46 10.95
C THR A 184 -9.07 -9.77 11.16
N TYR A 185 -9.09 -8.43 11.27
CA TYR A 185 -7.89 -7.61 11.38
C TYR A 185 -7.60 -7.20 12.84
N PRO A 186 -6.35 -7.35 13.29
CA PRO A 186 -5.89 -6.98 14.64
C PRO A 186 -5.82 -5.47 14.85
N LYS A 187 -5.83 -5.10 16.13
CA LYS A 187 -5.27 -3.84 16.62
C LYS A 187 -3.79 -4.06 16.96
N PHE A 188 -2.92 -3.09 16.67
CA PHE A 188 -1.47 -3.18 16.95
C PHE A 188 -0.75 -1.83 16.83
N VAL A 189 0.44 -1.74 17.42
CA VAL A 189 1.39 -0.63 17.20
C VAL A 189 2.20 -0.89 15.92
N PHE A 190 2.31 0.10 15.04
CA PHE A 190 2.93 -0.07 13.72
C PHE A 190 4.39 -0.59 13.77
N GLU A 191 5.18 -0.17 14.76
CA GLU A 191 6.55 -0.66 14.98
C GLU A 191 6.63 -2.15 15.31
N ASP A 192 5.69 -2.71 16.09
CA ASP A 192 5.64 -4.15 16.38
C ASP A 192 5.40 -4.96 15.09
N TYR A 193 4.51 -4.47 14.22
CA TYR A 193 4.26 -5.08 12.91
C TYR A 193 5.47 -4.97 11.98
N MET A 194 6.18 -3.84 11.97
CA MET A 194 7.41 -3.67 11.19
C MET A 194 8.55 -4.59 11.67
N ASN A 195 8.69 -4.77 12.99
CA ASN A 195 9.66 -5.68 13.61
C ASN A 195 9.42 -7.14 13.25
N LEU A 196 8.15 -7.56 13.11
CA LEU A 196 7.81 -8.86 12.52
C LEU A 196 8.08 -8.88 11.01
N TYR A 197 7.55 -7.90 10.27
CA TYR A 197 7.60 -7.85 8.81
C TYR A 197 9.01 -7.96 8.24
N THR A 198 10.00 -7.29 8.84
CA THR A 198 11.40 -7.37 8.37
C THR A 198 11.95 -8.80 8.35
N ARG A 199 11.47 -9.69 9.23
CA ARG A 199 11.88 -11.10 9.34
C ARG A 199 11.14 -12.01 8.36
N VAL A 200 9.87 -11.71 8.09
CA VAL A 200 8.96 -12.57 7.30
C VAL A 200 8.42 -11.90 6.02
N LYS A 201 9.09 -10.86 5.51
CA LYS A 201 8.66 -10.04 4.35
C LYS A 201 8.22 -10.86 3.13
N PHE A 202 8.95 -11.93 2.83
CA PHE A 202 8.74 -12.79 1.66
C PHE A 202 7.94 -14.07 1.96
N GLN A 203 7.31 -14.16 3.13
CA GLN A 203 6.36 -15.23 3.48
C GLN A 203 4.92 -14.75 3.25
N ALA A 204 3.94 -15.62 3.54
CA ALA A 204 2.51 -15.25 3.50
C ALA A 204 2.22 -14.03 4.38
N LYS A 205 1.22 -13.23 3.99
CA LYS A 205 0.86 -11.99 4.69
C LYS A 205 -0.02 -12.29 5.91
N GLU A 206 -0.91 -13.26 5.75
CA GLU A 206 -2.01 -13.59 6.64
C GLU A 206 -1.49 -13.98 8.04
N PRO A 207 -0.45 -14.83 8.20
CA PRO A 207 0.14 -15.13 9.51
C PRO A 207 0.69 -13.91 10.26
N ARG A 208 1.01 -12.81 9.57
CA ARG A 208 1.49 -11.58 10.22
C ARG A 208 0.38 -10.88 10.99
N PHE A 209 -0.86 -10.95 10.52
CA PHE A 209 -2.02 -10.40 11.24
C PHE A 209 -2.41 -11.28 12.43
N GLU A 210 -2.39 -12.60 12.26
CA GLU A 210 -2.63 -13.53 13.39
C GLU A 210 -1.58 -13.35 14.51
N ALA A 211 -0.31 -13.16 14.16
CA ALA A 211 0.74 -12.87 15.14
C ALA A 211 0.50 -11.56 15.91
N MET A 212 -0.06 -10.51 15.29
CA MET A 212 -0.40 -9.27 15.99
C MET A 212 -1.54 -9.47 17.01
N LYS A 213 -2.55 -10.31 16.71
CA LYS A 213 -3.61 -10.65 17.68
C LYS A 213 -3.04 -11.23 18.98
N THR A 214 -1.98 -12.04 18.88
CA THR A 214 -1.34 -12.64 20.06
C THR A 214 -0.43 -11.68 20.84
N ILE A 215 0.03 -10.58 20.25
CA ILE A 215 0.90 -9.62 20.94
C ILE A 215 0.09 -8.78 21.94
N ASP A 216 -1.14 -8.39 21.57
CA ASP A 216 -2.04 -7.70 22.48
C ASP A 216 -2.41 -8.55 23.70
N THR A 217 -2.64 -9.87 23.54
CA THR A 217 -2.97 -10.75 24.69
C THR A 217 -1.82 -10.88 25.70
N VAL A 218 -0.57 -10.75 25.27
CA VAL A 218 0.61 -10.78 26.16
C VAL A 218 0.81 -9.46 26.92
N LYS A 219 0.44 -8.31 26.33
CA LYS A 219 0.57 -6.99 26.98
C LYS A 219 -0.56 -6.67 27.97
N VAL A 220 -1.66 -7.44 27.96
CA VAL A 220 -2.85 -7.22 28.82
C VAL A 220 -2.88 -8.13 30.06
N GLY A 221 -1.97 -9.09 30.18
CA GLY A 221 -1.81 -9.87 31.42
C GLY A 221 -1.35 -8.97 32.59
N PRO A 222 -1.98 -9.03 33.78
CA PRO A 222 -1.49 -8.29 34.93
C PRO A 222 -0.09 -8.79 35.30
N ILE A 223 0.83 -7.85 35.52
CA ILE A 223 2.13 -8.17 36.13
C ILE A 223 1.82 -8.64 37.56
N ALA A 224 1.86 -9.94 37.78
CA ALA A 224 1.79 -10.52 39.10
C ALA A 224 3.06 -10.12 39.86
N THR A 225 2.95 -9.09 40.71
CA THR A 225 3.95 -8.80 41.73
C THR A 225 4.01 -9.96 42.71
N VAL A 226 5.17 -10.60 42.78
CA VAL A 226 5.63 -11.46 43.87
C VAL A 226 6.69 -10.69 44.64
#